data_AF-A0A653TKX1-F1
#
_entry.id   AF-A0A653TKX1-F1
#
_cell.length_a   1.000
_cell.length_b   1.000
_cell.length_c   1.000
_cell.angle_alpha   90.00
_cell.angle_beta   90.00
_cell.angle_gamma   90.00
#
_symmetry.space_group_name_H-M   'P 1'
#
loop_
_entity.id
_entity.type
_entity.pdbx_description
1 polymer ?
#
loop_
_entity_poly.entity_id
_entity_poly.type
_entity_poly.pdbx_seq_one_letter_code
_entity_poly.pdbx_strand_id
1 'polypeptide(L)'
;MMRNMQVGIRVARQVRTAEHAIDQAMIEVCRLIQTSLEGRVETRLAAEVGQSALENIVAGLGQLTTVRASVVAGHAELATVADNHGIGWRMEGMGESKTDTRPSAQLDVVKLAA
;
A
#
# COMPACT_ATOMS: atom_id res chain seq x y z
N MET A 1 -7.04 -19.30 21.76
CA MET A 1 -7.57 -18.08 21.12
C MET A 1 -6.47 -17.05 20.81
N MET A 2 -5.63 -16.64 21.77
CA MET A 2 -4.57 -15.63 21.55
C MET A 2 -3.53 -15.97 20.46
N ARG A 3 -3.15 -17.24 20.31
CA ARG A 3 -2.15 -17.68 19.29
C ARG A 3 -2.64 -17.44 17.85
N ASN A 4 -3.93 -17.67 17.58
CA ASN A 4 -4.52 -17.49 16.23
C ASN A 4 -4.57 -16.01 15.84
N MET A 5 -4.86 -15.12 16.80
CA MET A 5 -4.86 -13.68 16.61
C MET A 5 -3.45 -13.14 16.27
N GLN A 6 -2.43 -13.58 17.00
CA GLN A 6 -1.04 -13.18 16.72
C GLN A 6 -0.57 -13.62 15.33
N VAL A 7 -0.95 -14.84 14.92
CA VAL A 7 -0.64 -15.35 13.57
C VAL A 7 -1.35 -14.52 12.51
N GLY A 8 -2.66 -14.24 12.66
CA GLY A 8 -3.40 -13.43 11.70
C GLY A 8 -2.88 -12.00 11.56
N ILE A 9 -2.50 -11.34 12.66
CA ILE A 9 -1.85 -10.01 12.61
C ILE A 9 -0.54 -10.06 11.82
N ARG A 10 0.27 -11.11 12.03
CA ARG A 10 1.52 -11.29 11.29
C ARG A 10 1.28 -11.51 9.81
N VAL A 11 0.28 -12.33 9.45
CA VAL A 11 -0.12 -12.57 8.06
C VAL A 11 -0.58 -11.26 7.40
N ALA A 12 -1.46 -10.48 8.04
CA ALA A 12 -1.95 -9.21 7.51
C ALA A 12 -0.81 -8.21 7.24
N ARG A 13 0.17 -8.12 8.15
CA ARG A 13 1.37 -7.30 7.93
C ARG A 13 2.19 -7.80 6.76
N GLN A 14 2.38 -9.12 6.65
CA GLN A 14 3.17 -9.72 5.57
C GLN A 14 2.55 -9.50 4.18
N VAL A 15 1.22 -9.54 4.08
CA VAL A 15 0.51 -9.27 2.82
C VAL A 15 0.79 -7.84 2.35
N ARG A 16 0.63 -6.84 3.22
CA ARG A 16 0.93 -5.44 2.89
C ARG A 16 2.40 -5.23 2.50
N THR A 17 3.32 -5.90 3.20
CA THR A 17 4.74 -5.88 2.83
C THR A 17 4.97 -6.48 1.44
N ALA A 18 4.29 -7.57 1.10
CA ALA A 18 4.39 -8.19 -0.21
C ALA A 18 3.84 -7.29 -1.33
N GLU A 19 2.67 -6.66 -1.12
CA GLU A 19 2.10 -5.67 -2.05
C GLU A 19 3.10 -4.54 -2.32
N HIS A 20 3.67 -3.97 -1.25
CA HIS A 20 4.64 -2.89 -1.38
C HIS A 20 5.91 -3.33 -2.12
N ALA A 21 6.43 -4.53 -1.83
CA ALA A 21 7.61 -5.06 -2.51
C ALA A 21 7.37 -5.25 -4.02
N ILE A 22 6.17 -5.67 -4.42
CA ILE A 22 5.80 -5.79 -5.83
C ILE A 22 5.73 -4.40 -6.49
N ASP A 23 5.11 -3.42 -5.84
CA ASP A 23 5.05 -2.04 -6.34
C ASP A 23 6.46 -1.45 -6.53
N GLN A 24 7.37 -1.68 -5.57
CA GLN A 24 8.77 -1.26 -5.71
C GLN A 24 9.48 -1.97 -6.88
N ALA A 25 9.28 -3.28 -7.04
CA ALA A 25 9.84 -4.02 -8.18
C ALA A 25 9.34 -3.47 -9.52
N MET A 26 8.05 -3.13 -9.63
CA MET A 26 7.49 -2.50 -10.84
C MET A 26 8.14 -1.14 -11.13
N ILE A 27 8.38 -0.33 -10.11
CA ILE A 27 9.08 0.96 -10.25
C ILE A 27 10.50 0.75 -10.80
N GLU A 28 11.27 -0.17 -10.24
CA GLU A 28 12.64 -0.41 -10.71
C GLU A 28 12.68 -0.95 -12.15
N VAL A 29 11.73 -1.81 -12.53
CA VAL A 29 11.62 -2.29 -13.91
C VAL A 29 11.27 -1.15 -14.87
N CYS A 30 10.36 -0.25 -14.49
CA CYS A 30 10.04 0.94 -15.28
C CYS A 30 11.27 1.85 -15.45
N ARG A 31 12.08 2.05 -14.38
CA ARG A 31 13.34 2.81 -14.48
C ARG A 31 14.32 2.16 -15.43
N LEU A 32 14.47 0.83 -15.39
CA LEU A 32 15.33 0.09 -16.31
C LEU A 32 14.90 0.30 -17.77
N ILE A 33 13.59 0.23 -18.05
CA ILE A 33 13.03 0.50 -19.38
C ILE A 33 13.36 1.92 -19.82
N GLN A 34 13.12 2.91 -18.96
CA GLN A 34 13.41 4.31 -19.25
C GLN A 34 14.89 4.53 -19.58
N THR A 35 15.81 4.11 -18.69
CA THR A 35 17.26 4.25 -18.90
C THR A 35 17.71 3.56 -20.19
N SER A 36 17.13 2.41 -20.52
CA SER A 36 17.46 1.69 -21.77
C SER A 36 17.05 2.49 -23.01
N LEU A 37 15.89 3.17 -22.97
CA LEU A 37 15.41 4.01 -24.07
C LEU A 37 16.19 5.32 -24.19
N GLU A 38 16.47 5.98 -23.05
CA GLU A 38 17.28 7.19 -23.00
C GLU A 38 18.69 6.94 -23.55
N GLY A 39 19.33 5.85 -23.12
CA GLY A 39 20.65 5.46 -23.60
C GLY A 39 20.68 5.24 -25.11
N ARG A 40 19.61 4.69 -25.72
CA ARG A 40 19.51 4.57 -27.18
C ARG A 40 19.51 5.92 -27.88
N VAL A 41 18.74 6.88 -27.36
CA VAL A 41 18.65 8.24 -27.93
C VAL A 41 19.99 8.96 -27.78
N GLU A 42 20.60 8.91 -26.61
CA GLU A 42 21.87 9.57 -26.31
C GLU A 42 23.00 9.07 -27.20
N THR A 43 23.07 7.75 -27.43
CA THR A 43 24.13 7.10 -28.20
C THR A 43 23.81 6.97 -29.71
N ARG A 44 22.63 7.43 -30.15
CA ARG A 44 22.12 7.27 -31.52
C ARG A 44 22.13 5.81 -32.00
N LEU A 45 21.84 4.88 -31.10
CA LEU A 45 21.73 3.46 -31.45
C LEU A 45 20.49 3.21 -32.31
N ALA A 46 20.62 2.29 -33.27
CA ALA A 46 19.48 1.83 -34.05
C ALA A 46 18.44 1.16 -33.15
N ALA A 47 17.16 1.32 -33.48
CA ALA A 47 16.04 0.83 -32.67
C ALA A 47 16.05 -0.70 -32.46
N GLU A 48 16.65 -1.44 -33.38
CA GLU A 48 16.82 -2.90 -33.32
C GLU A 48 17.82 -3.36 -32.25
N VAL A 49 18.75 -2.49 -31.83
CA VAL A 49 19.80 -2.86 -30.87
C VAL A 49 19.18 -3.11 -29.50
N GLY A 50 19.26 -4.37 -29.05
CA GLY A 50 18.71 -4.81 -27.77
C GLY A 50 17.18 -4.86 -27.74
N GLN A 51 16.51 -4.88 -28.90
CA GLN A 51 15.04 -4.93 -28.99
C GLN A 51 14.45 -6.13 -28.25
N SER A 52 14.97 -7.34 -28.49
CA SER A 52 14.47 -8.55 -27.80
C SER A 52 14.69 -8.52 -26.29
N ALA A 53 15.75 -7.85 -25.81
CA ALA A 53 15.96 -7.67 -24.38
C ALA A 53 14.89 -6.73 -23.77
N LEU A 54 14.57 -5.63 -24.47
CA LEU A 54 13.52 -4.71 -24.05
C LEU A 54 12.14 -5.39 -24.04
N GLU A 55 11.84 -6.22 -25.04
CA GLU A 55 10.61 -7.02 -25.09
C GLU A 55 10.48 -7.95 -23.88
N ASN A 56 11.56 -8.66 -23.52
CA ASN A 56 11.56 -9.52 -22.34
C ASN A 56 11.33 -8.74 -21.03
N ILE A 57 11.93 -7.56 -20.90
CA ILE A 57 11.73 -6.70 -19.72
C ILE A 57 10.27 -6.23 -19.63
N VAL A 58 9.70 -5.77 -20.75
CA VAL A 58 8.30 -5.32 -20.81
C VAL A 58 7.33 -6.48 -20.52
N ALA A 59 7.60 -7.67 -21.05
CA ALA A 59 6.83 -8.87 -20.73
C ALA A 59 6.89 -9.19 -19.22
N GLY A 60 8.08 -9.09 -18.61
CA GLY A 60 8.27 -9.26 -17.17
C GLY A 60 7.48 -8.25 -16.33
N LEU A 61 7.39 -6.98 -16.76
CA LEU A 61 6.55 -5.98 -16.11
C LEU A 61 5.05 -6.36 -16.15
N GLY A 62 4.59 -6.93 -17.27
CA GLY A 62 3.24 -7.48 -17.39
C GLY A 62 2.99 -8.64 -16.40
N GLN A 63 3.98 -9.51 -16.21
CA GLN A 63 3.91 -10.57 -15.21
C GLN A 63 3.84 -10.01 -13.78
N LEU A 64 4.61 -8.98 -13.44
CA LEU A 64 4.51 -8.31 -12.13
C LEU A 64 3.12 -7.71 -11.88
N THR A 65 2.50 -7.14 -12.93
CA THR A 65 1.12 -6.63 -12.85
C THR A 65 0.13 -7.76 -12.52
N THR A 66 0.33 -8.94 -13.12
CA THR A 66 -0.48 -10.13 -12.83
C THR A 66 -0.28 -10.62 -11.39
N VAL A 67 0.98 -10.68 -10.93
CA VAL A 67 1.32 -11.06 -9.55
C VAL A 67 0.66 -10.10 -8.55
N ARG A 68 0.74 -8.80 -8.79
CA ARG A 68 0.09 -7.77 -7.96
C ARG A 68 -1.41 -8.00 -7.85
N ALA A 69 -2.08 -8.24 -8.98
CA ALA A 69 -3.53 -8.49 -9.00
C ALA A 69 -3.89 -9.73 -8.17
N SER A 70 -3.13 -10.83 -8.30
CA SER A 70 -3.35 -12.05 -7.52
C SER A 70 -3.11 -11.85 -6.03
N VAL A 71 -2.08 -11.09 -5.63
CA VAL A 71 -1.82 -10.79 -4.21
C VAL A 71 -2.93 -9.93 -3.60
N VAL A 72 -3.41 -8.92 -4.31
CA VAL A 72 -4.52 -8.08 -3.86
C VAL A 72 -5.82 -8.88 -3.72
N ALA A 73 -6.11 -9.78 -4.67
CA ALA A 73 -7.25 -10.69 -4.56
C ALA A 73 -7.12 -11.60 -3.32
N GLY A 74 -5.94 -12.19 -3.09
CA GLY A 74 -5.67 -12.98 -1.89
C GLY A 74 -5.76 -12.17 -0.60
N HIS A 75 -5.39 -10.88 -0.61
CA HIS A 75 -5.58 -9.98 0.53
C HIS A 75 -7.07 -9.82 0.89
N ALA A 76 -7.94 -9.64 -0.10
CA ALA A 76 -9.38 -9.54 0.12
C ALA A 76 -9.98 -10.84 0.70
N GLU A 77 -9.53 -11.99 0.20
CA GLU A 77 -9.91 -13.30 0.75
C GLU A 77 -9.45 -13.47 2.20
N LEU A 78 -8.21 -13.07 2.51
CA LEU A 78 -7.66 -13.12 3.87
C LEU A 78 -8.38 -12.18 4.82
N ALA A 79 -8.86 -11.03 4.35
CA ALA A 79 -9.70 -10.13 5.15
C ALA A 79 -11.02 -10.82 5.54
N THR A 80 -11.66 -11.53 4.61
CA THR A 80 -12.87 -12.32 4.87
C THR A 80 -12.61 -13.43 5.91
N VAL A 81 -11.47 -14.12 5.81
CA VAL A 81 -11.06 -15.14 6.80
C VAL A 81 -10.84 -14.50 8.18
N ALA A 82 -10.19 -13.33 8.22
CA ALA A 82 -9.94 -12.61 9.47
C ALA A 82 -11.26 -12.23 10.18
N ASP A 83 -12.24 -11.72 9.43
CA ASP A 83 -13.57 -11.36 9.95
C ASP A 83 -14.31 -12.58 10.52
N ASN A 84 -14.32 -13.69 9.79
CA ASN A 84 -14.95 -14.95 10.22
C ASN A 84 -14.34 -15.52 11.51
N HIS A 85 -13.07 -15.23 11.77
CA HIS A 85 -12.36 -15.68 12.97
C HIS A 85 -12.24 -14.61 14.06
N GLY A 86 -12.84 -13.44 13.88
CA GLY A 86 -12.74 -12.32 14.82
C GLY A 86 -11.31 -11.79 14.98
N ILE A 87 -10.45 -11.99 13.98
CA ILE A 87 -9.06 -11.51 13.94
C ILE A 87 -9.07 -10.09 13.38
N GLY A 88 -9.67 -9.16 14.13
CA GLY A 88 -9.74 -7.75 13.79
C GLY A 88 -9.16 -6.88 14.90
N TRP A 89 -8.89 -5.61 14.57
CA TRP A 89 -8.72 -4.60 15.60
C TRP A 89 -10.06 -4.42 16.29
N ARG A 90 -10.26 -5.09 17.43
CA ARG A 90 -11.28 -4.67 18.38
C ARG A 90 -10.85 -3.30 18.87
N MET A 91 -11.50 -2.25 18.37
CA MET A 91 -11.51 -0.93 19.00
C MET A 91 -12.28 -1.00 20.33
N GLU A 92 -11.97 -1.98 21.17
CA GLU A 92 -12.30 -1.95 22.60
C GLU A 92 -11.27 -1.02 23.26
N GLY A 93 -11.31 0.26 22.88
CA GLY A 93 -10.92 1.28 23.84
C GLY A 93 -11.90 1.17 25.00
N MET A 94 -11.41 1.29 26.23
CA MET A 94 -12.29 1.53 27.38
C MET A 94 -13.26 2.62 26.96
N GLY A 95 -14.56 2.32 26.96
CA GLY A 95 -15.61 3.27 26.67
C GLY A 95 -15.66 4.29 27.79
N GLU A 96 -14.65 5.15 27.89
CA GLU A 96 -14.76 6.40 28.60
C GLU A 96 -15.79 7.22 27.80
N SER A 97 -17.02 7.21 28.32
CA SER A 97 -17.99 8.24 27.98
C SER A 97 -17.27 9.56 28.21
N LYS A 98 -16.97 10.29 27.15
CA LYS A 98 -16.53 11.67 27.29
C LYS A 98 -17.66 12.38 28.01
N THR A 99 -17.49 12.62 29.31
CA THR A 99 -18.38 13.50 30.05
C THR A 99 -18.38 14.82 29.29
N ASP A 100 -19.53 15.19 28.74
CA ASP A 100 -19.80 16.48 28.16
C ASP A 100 -19.75 17.54 29.27
N THR A 101 -18.55 17.84 29.77
CA THR A 101 -18.29 19.09 30.48
C THR A 101 -18.16 20.15 29.42
N ARG A 102 -19.31 20.63 28.93
CA ARG A 102 -19.41 21.96 28.31
C ARG A 102 -18.65 22.93 29.21
N PRO A 103 -17.58 23.58 28.75
CA PRO A 103 -17.00 24.66 29.51
C PRO A 103 -18.05 25.75 29.60
N SER A 104 -18.55 26.05 30.80
CA SER A 104 -19.29 27.27 31.06
C SER A 104 -18.32 28.44 30.96
N ALA A 105 -17.88 28.76 29.75
CA ALA A 105 -17.17 29.99 29.45
C ALA A 105 -18.24 31.04 29.15
N GLN A 106 -18.85 31.57 30.20
CA GLN A 106 -19.40 32.91 30.17
C GLN A 106 -18.19 33.85 30.01
N LEU A 107 -17.79 34.09 28.77
CA LEU A 107 -16.84 35.14 28.43
C LEU A 107 -17.65 36.37 28.03
N ASP A 108 -17.65 37.33 28.94
CA ASP A 108 -18.19 38.67 28.74
C ASP A 108 -17.67 39.26 27.42
N VAL A 109 -18.58 39.45 26.47
CA VAL A 109 -18.32 40.21 25.24
C VAL A 109 -18.27 41.68 25.61
N VAL A 110 -17.11 42.16 26.08
CA VAL A 110 -16.87 43.60 26.21
C VAL A 110 -15.48 43.96 25.69
N LYS A 111 -15.52 44.69 24.57
CA LYS A 111 -14.50 45.58 24.00
C LYS A 111 -13.31 44.93 23.31
N LEU A 112 -13.39 44.90 21.98
CA LEU A 112 -12.39 45.61 21.18
C LEU A 112 -13.04 46.16 19.90
N ALA A 113 -13.61 47.36 20.02
CA ALA A 113 -13.78 48.29 18.92
C ALA A 113 -12.99 49.54 19.31
N ALA A 114 -11.80 49.67 18.73
CA ALA A 114 -11.05 50.92 18.55
C ALA A 114 -9.95 50.64 17.52
#